data_AF-A0A355APE4-F1
#
_entry.id   AF-A0A355APE4-F1
#
_cell.length_a   1.000
_cell.length_b   1.000
_cell.length_c   1.000
_cell.angle_alpha   90.00
_cell.angle_beta   90.00
_cell.angle_gamma   90.00
#
_symmetry.space_group_name_H-M   'P 1'
#
loop_
_entity.id
_entity.type
_entity.pdbx_description
1 polymer ?
#
loop_
_entity_poly.entity_id
_entity_poly.type
_entity_poly.pdbx_seq_one_letter_code
_entity_poly.pdbx_strand_id
1 'polypeptide(L)'
;MHRRIDRFEAGFNRVVLYLAYLVALSIGLFTVLIPLNLFLIRTQLGSIWWLYEGVEYTLYFGVFIGAPWVLNQGAHVRVDVLTAVLNTAS
;
A
#
# COMPACT_ATOMS: atom_id res chain seq x y z
N MET A 1 15.33 13.31 -24.92
CA MET A 1 14.80 11.97 -24.61
C MET A 1 14.41 11.83 -23.13
N HIS A 2 15.19 12.37 -22.18
CA HIS A 2 14.89 12.39 -20.72
C HIS A 2 13.48 12.88 -20.34
N ARG A 3 13.01 14.00 -20.91
CA ARG A 3 11.72 14.64 -20.56
C ARG A 3 10.46 13.77 -20.68
N ARG A 4 10.48 12.71 -21.50
CA ARG A 4 9.35 11.77 -21.64
C ARG A 4 9.34 10.71 -20.54
N ILE A 5 10.53 10.30 -20.08
CA ILE A 5 10.73 9.32 -19.01
C ILE A 5 10.33 9.96 -17.68
N ASP A 6 10.77 11.20 -17.43
CA ASP A 6 10.42 11.95 -16.21
C ASP A 6 8.89 12.12 -16.05
N ARG A 7 8.19 12.37 -17.17
CA ARG A 7 6.73 12.53 -17.18
C ARG A 7 6.01 11.20 -16.94
N PHE A 8 6.57 10.10 -17.43
CA PHE A 8 6.05 8.76 -17.19
C PHE A 8 6.25 8.34 -15.73
N GLU A 9 7.42 8.59 -15.16
CA GLU A 9 7.70 8.34 -13.74
C GLU A 9 6.77 9.13 -12.83
N ALA A 10 6.53 10.41 -13.09
CA ALA A 10 5.62 11.22 -12.29
C ALA A 10 4.18 10.70 -12.33
N GLY A 11 3.72 10.23 -13.50
CA GLY A 11 2.39 9.62 -13.65
C GLY A 11 2.29 8.28 -12.92
N PHE A 12 3.28 7.41 -13.14
CA PHE A 12 3.37 6.10 -12.50
C PHE A 12 3.42 6.22 -10.98
N ASN A 13 4.24 7.13 -10.44
CA ASN A 13 4.36 7.35 -9.00
C ASN A 13 3.01 7.78 -8.39
N ARG A 14 2.27 8.69 -9.04
CA ARG A 14 0.93 9.09 -8.57
C ARG A 14 -0.04 7.91 -8.53
N VAL A 15 -0.11 7.11 -9.60
CA VAL A 15 -0.97 5.92 -9.66
C VAL A 15 -0.64 4.96 -8.52
N VAL A 16 0.64 4.63 -8.38
CA VAL A 16 1.12 3.72 -7.34
C VAL A 16 0.82 4.22 -5.92
N LEU A 17 0.89 5.53 -5.69
CA LEU A 17 0.56 6.18 -4.42
C LEU A 17 -0.95 6.12 -4.12
N TYR A 18 -1.81 6.34 -5.13
CA TYR A 18 -3.26 6.14 -4.97
C TYR A 18 -3.61 4.68 -4.62
N LEU A 19 -2.95 3.72 -5.26
CA LEU A 19 -3.14 2.30 -4.98
C LEU A 19 -2.69 1.95 -3.54
N ALA A 20 -1.56 2.51 -3.08
CA ALA A 20 -1.12 2.35 -1.70
C ALA A 20 -2.14 2.91 -0.69
N TYR A 21 -2.70 4.10 -0.94
CA TYR A 21 -3.76 4.66 -0.09
C TYR A 21 -5.02 3.80 -0.04
N LEU A 22 -5.43 3.23 -1.18
CA LEU A 22 -6.59 2.35 -1.26
C LEU A 22 -6.37 1.10 -0.38
N VAL A 23 -5.21 0.48 -0.48
CA VAL A 23 -4.85 -0.69 0.34
C VAL A 23 -4.82 -0.34 1.82
N ALA A 24 -4.20 0.79 2.18
CA ALA A 24 -4.16 1.26 3.56
C ALA A 24 -5.57 1.52 4.14
N LEU A 25 -6.46 2.12 3.33
CA LEU A 25 -7.85 2.34 3.72
C LEU A 25 -8.60 1.03 3.94
N SER A 26 -8.41 0.03 3.07
CA SER A 26 -9.01 -1.30 3.23
C SER A 26 -8.56 -1.98 4.53
N ILE A 27 -7.27 -1.90 4.87
CA ILE A 27 -6.74 -2.45 6.13
C ILE A 27 -7.35 -1.74 7.34
N GLY A 28 -7.46 -0.40 7.30
CA GLY A 28 -8.12 0.37 8.34
C GLY A 28 -9.59 -0.04 8.51
N LEU A 29 -10.29 -0.27 7.41
CA LEU A 29 -11.66 -0.77 7.42
C LEU A 29 -11.76 -2.15 8.09
N PHE A 30 -10.90 -3.10 7.73
CA PHE A 30 -10.88 -4.43 8.34
C PHE A 30 -10.57 -4.41 9.83
N THR A 31 -9.74 -3.47 10.28
CA THR A 31 -9.44 -3.27 11.70
C THR A 31 -10.69 -2.94 12.52
N VAL A 32 -11.68 -2.28 11.93
CA VAL A 32 -12.98 -1.98 12.58
C VAL A 32 -13.98 -3.10 12.37
N LEU A 33 -14.03 -3.66 11.15
CA LEU A 33 -14.99 -4.69 10.76
C LEU A 33 -14.81 -6.01 11.51
N ILE A 34 -13.57 -6.44 11.76
CA ILE A 34 -13.27 -7.70 12.45
C ILE A 34 -13.77 -7.68 13.91
N PRO A 35 -13.43 -6.66 14.74
CA PRO A 35 -14.00 -6.54 16.09
C PRO A 35 -15.52 -6.41 16.10
N LEU A 36 -16.10 -5.69 15.13
CA LEU A 36 -17.56 -5.59 15.01
C LEU A 36 -18.20 -6.96 14.75
N ASN A 37 -17.61 -7.76 13.86
CA ASN A 37 -18.08 -9.12 13.59
C ASN A 37 -17.95 -10.02 14.83
N LEU A 38 -16.85 -9.92 15.58
CA LEU A 38 -16.67 -10.61 16.86
C LEU A 38 -17.74 -10.21 17.88
N PHE A 39 -18.11 -8.94 17.94
CA PHE A 39 -19.18 -8.45 18.80
C PHE A 39 -20.54 -9.05 18.42
N LEU A 40 -20.88 -9.05 17.12
CA LEU A 40 -22.12 -9.64 16.58
C LEU A 40 -22.24 -11.14 16.94
N ILE A 41 -21.15 -11.89 16.73
CA ILE A 41 -21.09 -13.32 17.09
C ILE A 41 -21.30 -13.51 18.60
N ARG A 42 -20.66 -12.69 19.43
CA ARG A 42 -20.81 -12.75 20.89
C ARG A 42 -22.24 -12.47 21.34
N THR A 43 -22.95 -11.59 20.64
CA THR A 43 -24.36 -11.27 20.89
C THR A 43 -25.34 -12.28 20.28
N GLN A 44 -24.85 -13.33 19.62
CA GLN A 44 -25.65 -14.33 18.88
C GLN A 44 -26.57 -13.69 17.82
N LEU A 45 -26.29 -12.45 17.40
CA LEU A 45 -27.06 -11.71 16.39
C LEU A 45 -26.75 -12.16 14.95
N GLY A 46 -25.75 -13.04 14.78
CA GLY A 46 -25.31 -13.56 13.50
C GLY A 46 -23.80 -13.41 13.30
N SER A 47 -23.32 -13.83 12.12
CA SER A 47 -21.93 -13.70 11.69
C SER A 47 -21.89 -13.22 10.25
N ILE A 48 -20.91 -12.39 9.92
CA ILE A 48 -20.63 -11.99 8.54
C ILE A 48 -19.73 -13.07 7.92
N TRP A 49 -20.35 -14.08 7.31
CA TRP A 49 -19.63 -15.26 6.78
C TRP A 49 -18.56 -14.94 5.72
N TRP A 50 -18.75 -13.86 4.97
CA TRP A 50 -17.92 -13.48 3.81
C TRP A 50 -16.77 -12.58 4.24
N LEU A 51 -16.79 -12.09 5.49
CA LEU A 51 -15.81 -11.14 6.01
C LEU A 51 -14.41 -11.72 5.91
N TYR A 52 -14.26 -13.01 6.26
CA TYR A 52 -12.99 -13.71 6.25
C TYR A 52 -12.41 -13.79 4.83
N GLU A 53 -13.22 -14.29 3.89
CA GLU A 53 -12.85 -14.42 2.48
C GLU A 53 -12.53 -13.04 1.87
N GLY A 54 -13.35 -12.02 2.16
CA GLY A 54 -13.14 -10.66 1.70
C GLY A 54 -11.84 -10.04 2.22
N VAL A 55 -11.50 -10.26 3.50
CA VAL A 55 -10.23 -9.83 4.09
C VAL A 55 -9.07 -10.55 3.42
N GLU A 56 -9.15 -11.87 3.28
CA GLU A 56 -8.10 -12.70 2.69
C GLU A 56 -7.77 -12.26 1.26
N TYR A 57 -8.79 -12.15 0.39
CA TYR A 57 -8.58 -11.72 -0.99
C TYR A 57 -8.09 -10.27 -1.09
N THR A 58 -8.63 -9.37 -0.27
CA THR A 58 -8.22 -7.95 -0.33
C THR A 58 -6.79 -7.77 0.16
N LEU A 59 -6.37 -8.47 1.21
CA LEU A 59 -4.98 -8.45 1.68
C LEU A 59 -4.05 -9.07 0.65
N TYR A 60 -4.44 -10.21 0.06
CA TYR A 60 -3.67 -10.88 -0.97
C TYR A 60 -3.39 -9.93 -2.14
N PHE A 61 -4.44 -9.37 -2.77
CA PHE A 61 -4.29 -8.43 -3.88
C PHE A 61 -3.62 -7.11 -3.46
N GLY A 62 -3.96 -6.59 -2.28
CA GLY A 62 -3.47 -5.31 -1.79
C GLY A 62 -1.96 -5.30 -1.59
N VAL A 63 -1.37 -6.40 -1.11
CA VAL A 63 0.09 -6.52 -0.95
C VAL A 63 0.81 -6.47 -2.30
N PHE A 64 0.33 -7.21 -3.31
CA PHE A 64 0.94 -7.17 -4.65
C PHE A 64 0.85 -5.79 -5.29
N ILE A 65 -0.27 -5.10 -5.07
CA ILE A 65 -0.50 -3.75 -5.57
C ILE A 65 0.33 -2.69 -4.83
N GLY A 66 0.58 -2.89 -3.53
CA GLY A 66 1.39 -1.99 -2.70
C GLY A 66 2.90 -2.16 -2.90
N ALA A 67 3.37 -3.33 -3.35
CA ALA A 67 4.80 -3.62 -3.52
C ALA A 67 5.55 -2.63 -4.45
N PRO A 68 5.00 -2.21 -5.61
CA PRO A 68 5.62 -1.19 -6.46
C PRO A 68 5.85 0.16 -5.74
N TRP A 69 4.95 0.57 -4.85
CA TRP A 69 5.09 1.82 -4.09
C TRP A 69 6.26 1.75 -3.13
N VAL A 70 6.34 0.65 -2.36
CA VAL A 70 7.44 0.42 -1.41
C VAL A 70 8.78 0.39 -2.13
N LEU A 71 8.85 -0.28 -3.28
CA LEU A 71 10.06 -0.34 -4.11
C LEU A 71 10.45 1.05 -4.67
N ASN A 72 9.48 1.86 -5.07
CA ASN A 72 9.73 3.21 -5.57
C ASN A 72 10.28 4.14 -4.47
N GLN A 73 9.73 4.04 -3.24
CA GLN A 73 10.26 4.76 -2.08
C GLN A 73 11.69 4.30 -1.72
N GLY A 74 11.97 2.99 -1.79
CA GLY A 74 13.30 2.43 -1.56
C GLY A 74 14.34 2.81 -2.62
N ALA A 75 13.91 3.11 -3.86
CA ALA A 75 14.80 3.54 -4.93
C ALA A 75 15.32 4.97 -4.74
N HIS A 76 14.49 5.89 -4.22
CA HIS A 76 14.92 7.27 -3.92
C HIS A 76 16.03 7.29 -2.84
N VAL A 77 15.88 6.51 -1.76
CA VAL A 77 16.86 6.49 -0.65
C VAL A 77 18.25 6.02 -1.09
N ARG A 78 18.36 5.04 -2.00
CA ARG A 78 19.68 4.59 -2.50
C ARG A 78 20.38 5.65 -3.34
N VAL A 79 19.64 6.43 -4.12
CA VAL A 79 20.21 7.51 -4.93
C VAL A 79 20.61 8.69 -4.05
N ASP A 80 19.82 9.00 -3.01
CA ASP A 80 20.14 10.05 -2.04
C ASP A 80 21.40 9.75 -1.23
N VAL A 81 21.61 8.50 -0.80
CA VAL A 81 22.85 8.10 -0.09
C VAL A 81 24.06 8.19 -1.02
N LEU A 82 23.94 7.75 -2.27
CA LEU A 82 25.06 7.78 -3.22
C LEU A 82 25.46 9.22 -3.58
N THR A 83 24.48 10.11 -3.75
CA THR A 83 24.74 11.54 -4.00
C THR A 83 25.29 12.25 -2.77
N ALA A 84 24.83 11.91 -1.55
CA ALA A 84 25.40 12.43 -0.30
C ALA A 84 26.88 12.02 -0.11
N VAL A 85 27.22 10.78 -0.44
CA VAL A 85 28.61 10.28 -0.38
C VAL A 85 29.49 10.98 -1.42
N LEU A 86 28.99 11.19 -2.65
CA LEU A 86 29.73 11.89 -3.70
C LEU A 86 29.95 13.38 -3.39
N ASN A 87 28.98 14.06 -2.78
CA ASN A 87 29.06 15.49 -2.45
C ASN A 87 29.96 15.78 -1.24
N THR A 88 30.24 14.78 -0.41
CA THR A 88 31.18 14.92 0.73
C THR A 88 32.64 14.70 0.31
N ALA A 89 32.88 14.19 -0.90
CA ALA A 89 34.20 13.86 -1.44
C ALA A 89 34.81 14.96 -2.34
N SER A 90 34.18 16.14 -2.43
CA SER A 90 34.68 17.34 -3.12
C SER A 90 34.86 18.50 -2.16
#